data_AF-A0A1I3H033-F1
#
_entry.id   AF-A0A1I3H033-F1
#
_cell.length_a   1.000
_cell.length_b   1.000
_cell.length_c   1.000
_cell.angle_alpha   90.00
_cell.angle_beta   90.00
_cell.angle_gamma   90.00
#
_symmetry.space_group_name_H-M   'P 1'
#
loop_
_entity.id
_entity.type
_entity.pdbx_description
1 polymer ?
#
loop_
_entity_poly.entity_id
_entity_poly.type
_entity_poly.pdbx_seq_one_letter_code
_entity_poly.pdbx_strand_id
1 'polypeptide(L)' 'MEATVTFHPAQNDVDFVEEIRLRTWARHNYAPQDERNRSWHPVILDEMRRKDREQGEFHRVK' A
#
# COMPACT_ATOMS: atom_id res chain seq x y z
N MET A 1 8.11 -22.80 31.30
CA MET A 1 7.90 -22.93 29.84
C MET A 1 7.39 -21.57 29.38
N GLU A 2 8.28 -20.69 28.94
CA GLU A 2 7.90 -19.35 28.44
C GLU A 2 8.30 -19.36 26.97
N ALA A 3 7.36 -19.68 26.08
CA ALA A 3 7.59 -19.60 24.64
C ALA A 3 7.63 -18.13 24.25
N THR A 4 8.82 -17.57 24.10
CA THR A 4 9.01 -16.27 23.47
C THR A 4 8.57 -16.38 22.01
N VAL A 5 7.44 -15.76 21.67
CA VAL A 5 7.02 -15.58 20.28
C VAL A 5 8.07 -14.70 19.61
N THR A 6 8.98 -15.35 18.90
CA THR A 6 9.98 -14.66 18.10
C THR A 6 9.31 -14.29 16.79
N PHE A 7 8.91 -13.02 16.67
CA PHE A 7 8.43 -12.44 15.42
C PHE A 7 9.59 -12.48 14.41
N HIS A 8 9.46 -13.35 13.40
CA HIS A 8 10.37 -13.40 12.26
C HIS A 8 9.67 -12.68 11.09
N PRO A 9 9.95 -11.39 10.83
CA PRO A 9 9.43 -10.77 9.63
C PRO A 9 10.13 -11.41 8.44
N ALA A 10 9.46 -12.34 7.77
CA ALA A 10 9.83 -12.70 6.41
C ALA A 10 9.84 -11.39 5.59
N GLN A 11 10.83 -11.20 4.71
CA GLN A 11 11.11 -9.94 3.99
C GLN A 11 9.95 -9.42 3.09
N ASN A 12 8.78 -10.06 3.09
CA ASN A 12 7.56 -9.62 2.39
C ASN A 12 6.29 -9.71 3.25
N ASP A 13 6.36 -10.16 4.50
CA ASP A 13 5.21 -10.14 5.42
C ASP A 13 5.17 -8.80 6.13
N VAL A 14 4.51 -7.83 5.50
CA VAL A 14 4.10 -6.61 6.19
C VAL A 14 3.04 -7.01 7.22
N ASP A 15 3.28 -6.65 8.48
CA ASP A 15 2.25 -6.82 9.52
C ASP A 15 0.95 -6.11 9.10
N PHE A 16 -0.20 -6.69 9.42
CA PHE A 16 -1.50 -6.15 9.01
C PHE A 16 -1.69 -4.67 9.39
N VAL A 17 -1.25 -4.28 10.60
CA VAL A 17 -1.34 -2.88 11.05
C VAL A 17 -0.48 -1.98 10.18
N GLU A 18 0.72 -2.43 9.83
CA GLU A 18 1.64 -1.68 8.99
C GLU A 18 1.13 -1.58 7.55
N GLU A 19 0.52 -2.64 7.01
CA GLU A 19 -0.11 -2.60 5.69
C GLU A 19 -1.23 -1.55 5.66
N ILE A 20 -2.09 -1.52 6.68
CA ILE A 20 -3.17 -0.52 6.79
C ILE A 20 -2.60 0.90 6.86
N ARG A 21 -1.51 1.12 7.59
CA ARG A 21 -0.82 2.43 7.64
C ARG A 21 -0.28 2.83 6.28
N LEU A 22 0.43 1.93 5.59
CA LEU A 22 0.99 2.19 4.27
C LEU A 22 -0.10 2.49 3.23
N ARG A 23 -1.20 1.74 3.24
CA ARG A 23 -2.35 2.00 2.34
C ARG A 23 -3.01 3.34 2.64
N THR A 24 -3.18 3.66 3.93
CA THR A 24 -3.74 4.95 4.35
C THR A 24 -2.84 6.10 3.88
N TRP A 25 -1.53 5.98 4.09
CA TRP A 25 -0.56 6.98 3.64
C TRP A 25 -0.59 7.15 2.11
N ALA A 26 -0.64 6.05 1.35
CA ALA A 26 -0.67 6.07 -0.10
C ALA A 26 -1.91 6.80 -0.65
N ARG A 27 -3.08 6.64 -0.01
CA ARG A 27 -4.30 7.36 -0.39
C ARG A 27 -4.20 8.87 -0.12
N HIS A 28 -3.61 9.26 1.00
CA HIS A 28 -3.42 10.68 1.37
C HIS A 28 -2.34 11.36 0.50
N ASN A 29 -1.27 10.65 0.17
CA ASN A 29 -0.11 11.16 -0.57
C ASN A 29 -0.11 10.63 -2.01
N TYR A 30 -1.29 10.51 -2.61
CA TYR A 30 -1.42 9.96 -3.95
C TYR A 30 -0.58 10.75 -4.96
N ALA A 31 0.22 10.03 -5.74
CA ALA A 31 0.96 10.57 -6.88
C ALA A 31 0.49 9.87 -8.18
N PRO A 32 0.36 10.61 -9.30
CA PRO A 32 0.10 10.02 -10.61
C PRO A 32 1.28 9.14 -11.06
N GLN A 33 1.04 8.28 -12.05
CA GLN A 33 1.96 7.18 -12.43
C GLN A 33 3.39 7.65 -12.75
N ASP A 34 3.52 8.80 -13.38
CA ASP A 34 4.75 9.46 -13.80
C ASP A 34 5.56 10.05 -12.65
N GLU A 35 4.91 10.39 -11.54
CA GLU A 35 5.56 10.95 -10.34
C GLU A 35 5.91 9.89 -9.29
N ARG A 36 5.54 8.62 -9.50
CA ARG A 36 5.80 7.55 -8.53
C ARG A 36 7.26 7.13 -8.50
N ASN A 37 7.85 7.15 -7.31
CA ASN A 37 9.16 6.55 -7.12
C ASN A 37 9.05 5.01 -7.08
N ARG A 38 9.82 4.34 -7.95
CA ARG A 38 9.87 2.86 -8.02
C ARG A 38 10.45 2.21 -6.75
N SER A 39 11.16 2.98 -5.92
CA SER A 39 11.67 2.49 -4.63
C SER A 39 10.66 2.52 -3.49
N TRP A 40 9.47 3.09 -3.71
CA TRP A 40 8.41 3.06 -2.70
C TRP A 40 7.92 1.65 -2.43
N HIS A 41 7.38 1.46 -1.22
CA HIS A 41 6.90 0.17 -0.78
C HIS A 41 5.86 -0.41 -1.75
N PRO A 42 5.90 -1.72 -2.09
CA PRO A 42 4.95 -2.33 -3.02
C PRO A 42 3.47 -2.11 -2.65
N VAL A 43 3.13 -2.15 -1.36
CA VAL A 43 1.79 -1.82 -0.84
C VAL A 43 1.34 -0.41 -1.22
N ILE A 44 2.25 0.58 -1.15
CA ILE A 44 1.94 1.96 -1.55
C ILE A 44 1.65 2.01 -3.04
N LEU A 45 2.52 1.41 -3.86
CA LEU A 45 2.38 1.39 -5.31
C LEU A 45 1.11 0.64 -5.76
N ASP A 46 0.77 -0.46 -5.11
CA ASP A 46 -0.48 -1.21 -5.34
C ASP A 46 -1.70 -0.36 -4.99
N GLU A 47 -1.69 0.31 -3.83
CA GLU A 47 -2.81 1.15 -3.41
C GLU A 47 -3.04 2.34 -4.33
N MET A 48 -1.97 2.99 -4.81
CA MET A 48 -2.09 4.07 -5.78
C MET A 48 -2.68 3.58 -7.12
N ARG A 49 -2.31 2.37 -7.59
CA ARG A 49 -2.93 1.75 -8.78
C ARG A 49 -4.40 1.44 -8.59
N ARG A 50 -4.83 1.06 -7.38
CA ARG A 50 -6.26 0.88 -7.07
C ARG A 50 -7.00 2.22 -7.18
N LYS A 51 -6.43 3.27 -6.60
CA LYS A 51 -6.97 4.63 -6.70
C LYS A 51 -7.04 5.15 -8.15
N ASP A 52 -6.08 4.81 -9.02
CA ASP A 52 -6.14 5.12 -10.46
C ASP A 52 -7.41 4.54 -11.11
N ARG A 53 -7.66 3.25 -10.84
CA ARG A 53 -8.81 2.53 -11.39
C ARG A 53 -10.12 3.11 -10.87
N GLU A 54 -10.21 3.40 -9.59
CA GLU A 54 -11.37 4.06 -8.98
C GLU A 54 -11.68 5.38 -9.70
N GLN A 55 -10.69 6.24 -9.91
CA GLN A 55 -10.88 7.52 -10.63
C GLN A 55 -11.30 7.33 -12.08
N GLY A 56 -10.73 6.36 -12.79
CA GLY A 56 -11.12 6.02 -14.16
C GLY A 56 -12.56 5.51 -14.24
N GLU A 57 -12.98 4.68 -13.29
CA GLU A 57 -14.37 4.20 -13.20
C GLU A 57 -15.33 5.35 -12.83
N PHE A 58 -14.97 6.23 -11.90
CA PHE A 58 -15.78 7.42 -11.59
C PHE A 58 -15.95 8.36 -12.79
N HIS A 59 -14.97 8.43 -13.69
CA HIS A 59 -15.08 9.23 -14.91
C HIS A 59 -16.00 8.59 -15.96
N ARG A 60 -16.12 7.26 -15.99
CA ARG A 60 -16.95 6.53 -16.98
C ARG A 60 -18.44 6.48 -16.65
N VAL A 61 -18.80 6.68 -15.38
CA VAL A 61 -20.19 6.56 -14.88
C VAL A 61 -20.90 7.93 -14.82
N LYS A 62 -20.23 9.01 -15.24
CA LYS A 62 -20.80 10.37 -15.33
C LYS A 62 -21.00 10.78 -16.79
#